data_AF-A0A2I5SZE7-F1
#
_entry.id   AF-A0A2I5SZE7-F1
#
_cell.length_a   1.000
_cell.length_b   1.000
_cell.length_c   1.000
_cell.angle_alpha   90.00
_cell.angle_beta   90.00
_cell.angle_gamma   90.00
#
_symmetry.space_group_name_H-M   'P 1'
#
loop_
_entity.id
_entity.type
_entity.pdbx_description
1 polymer ?
#
loop_
_entity_poly.entity_id
_entity_poly.type
_entity_poly.pdbx_seq_one_letter_code
_entity_poly.pdbx_strand_id
1 'polypeptide(L)' 'MDAGGGLRSFCEAAHAITVYIVGYYSALRPHEYNGGLSPNESENRYWKNSNSVASFC' A
#
# COMPACT_ATOMS: atom_id res chain seq x y z
N MET A 1 -0.86 -31.38 -7.41
CA MET A 1 -2.23 -30.83 -7.31
C MET A 1 -2.58 -30.82 -5.83
N ASP A 2 -2.51 -29.67 -5.17
CA ASP A 2 -3.25 -29.43 -3.92
C ASP A 2 -4.37 -28.45 -4.29
N ALA A 3 -5.60 -28.88 -4.07
CA ALA A 3 -6.80 -28.16 -4.43
C ALA A 3 -7.25 -27.33 -3.22
N GLY A 4 -7.42 -26.01 -3.41
CA GLY A 4 -8.27 -25.16 -2.56
C GLY A 4 -7.93 -25.11 -1.07
N GLY A 5 -6.86 -24.41 -0.69
CA GLY A 5 -6.52 -24.14 0.70
C GLY A 5 -6.75 -22.69 1.07
N GLY A 6 -7.93 -22.36 1.62
CA GLY A 6 -8.08 -21.13 2.39
C GLY A 6 -7.12 -21.15 3.57
N LEU A 7 -6.44 -20.02 3.82
CA LEU A 7 -5.55 -19.70 4.94
C LEU A 7 -5.64 -20.68 6.12
N ARG A 8 -4.77 -21.70 6.13
CA ARG A 8 -4.93 -22.88 7.01
C ARG A 8 -4.42 -22.63 8.43
N SER A 9 -3.89 -21.43 8.71
CA SER A 9 -3.54 -20.96 10.06
C SER A 9 -3.66 -19.43 10.18
N PHE A 10 -3.82 -18.94 11.42
CA PHE A 10 -3.80 -17.50 11.70
C PHE A 10 -2.47 -16.85 11.28
N CYS A 11 -1.33 -17.54 11.46
CA CYS A 11 -0.02 -17.03 11.07
C CYS A 11 0.08 -16.84 9.55
N GLU A 12 -0.39 -17.81 8.79
CA GLU A 12 -0.45 -17.71 7.33
C GLU A 12 -1.39 -16.58 6.91
N ALA A 13 -2.53 -16.41 7.61
CA ALA A 13 -3.50 -15.36 7.33
C ALA A 13 -2.94 -13.97 7.56
N ALA A 14 -2.31 -13.77 8.72
CA ALA A 14 -1.62 -12.55 9.05
C ALA A 14 -0.51 -12.24 8.03
N HIS A 15 0.25 -13.26 7.62
CA HIS A 15 1.31 -13.10 6.62
C HIS A 15 0.75 -12.69 5.25
N ALA A 16 -0.27 -13.40 4.74
CA ALA A 16 -0.87 -13.10 3.45
C ALA A 16 -1.51 -11.71 3.41
N ILE A 17 -2.21 -11.32 4.49
CA ILE A 17 -2.78 -9.97 4.62
C ILE A 17 -1.66 -8.92 4.64
N THR A 18 -0.59 -9.16 5.40
CA THR A 18 0.55 -8.23 5.46
C THR A 18 1.20 -8.05 4.10
N VAL A 19 1.46 -9.14 3.37
CA VAL A 19 2.01 -9.10 2.01
C VAL A 19 1.08 -8.37 1.05
N TYR A 20 -0.22 -8.61 1.15
CA TYR A 20 -1.21 -7.92 0.33
C TYR A 20 -1.23 -6.41 0.61
N ILE A 21 -1.24 -5.99 1.87
CA ILE A 21 -1.31 -4.57 2.25
C ILE A 21 -0.02 -3.85 1.91
N VAL A 22 1.12 -4.31 2.43
CA VAL A 22 2.42 -3.64 2.27
C VAL A 22 2.92 -3.72 0.84
N GLY A 23 2.68 -4.84 0.15
CA GLY A 23 3.08 -5.03 -1.23
C GLY A 23 2.06 -4.45 -2.19
N TYR A 24 1.05 -5.25 -2.54
CA TYR A 24 0.15 -4.96 -3.65
C TYR A 24 -0.68 -3.68 -3.43
N TYR A 25 -1.36 -3.58 -2.29
CA TYR A 25 -2.27 -2.47 -2.03
C TYR A 25 -1.52 -1.13 -1.99
N SER A 26 -0.48 -1.02 -1.16
CA SER A 26 0.24 0.23 -0.96
C SER A 26 1.07 0.64 -2.18
N ALA A 27 1.66 -0.30 -2.93
CA ALA A 27 2.54 0.03 -4.05
C ALA A 27 1.81 0.15 -5.40
N LEU A 28 0.78 -0.67 -5.66
CA LEU A 28 0.27 -0.86 -7.02
C LEU A 28 -1.20 -0.49 -7.20
N ARG A 29 -2.03 -0.57 -6.14
CA ARG A 29 -3.48 -0.41 -6.31
C ARG A 29 -3.85 1.06 -6.54
N PRO A 30 -4.38 1.44 -7.72
CA PRO A 30 -4.86 2.79 -7.95
C PRO A 30 -6.11 3.06 -7.09
N HIS A 31 -6.19 4.26 -6.52
CA HIS A 31 -7.32 4.66 -5.68
C HIS A 31 -7.91 6.00 -6.17
N GLU A 32 -9.22 6.06 -6.39
CA GLU A 32 -9.88 7.25 -6.95
C GLU A 32 -9.69 8.49 -6.07
N TYR A 33 -9.84 8.35 -4.75
CA TYR A 33 -9.55 9.43 -3.79
C TYR A 33 -8.11 9.96 -3.89
N ASN A 34 -7.16 9.12 -4.31
CA ASN A 34 -5.76 9.47 -4.48
C ASN A 34 -5.45 10.05 -5.87
N GLY A 35 -6.49 10.36 -6.66
CA GLY A 35 -6.34 10.78 -8.06
C GLY A 35 -5.87 9.65 -8.97
N GLY A 36 -6.22 8.41 -8.64
CA GLY A 36 -5.80 7.21 -9.37
C GLY A 36 -4.39 6.72 -9.04
N LEU A 37 -3.71 7.34 -8.07
CA LEU A 37 -2.39 6.91 -7.63
C LEU A 37 -2.46 5.77 -6.61
N SER A 38 -1.37 5.03 -6.49
CA SER A 38 -1.19 4.12 -5.36
C SER A 38 -0.96 4.89 -4.06
N PRO A 39 -1.30 4.32 -2.90
CA PRO A 39 -1.10 4.96 -1.59
C PRO A 39 0.33 5.49 -1.39
N ASN A 40 1.36 4.70 -1.70
CA ASN A 40 2.75 5.13 -1.53
C ASN A 40 3.11 6.31 -2.45
N GLU A 41 2.58 6.34 -3.67
CA GLU A 41 2.81 7.47 -4.59
C GLU A 41 2.15 8.75 -4.10
N SER A 42 0.92 8.67 -3.57
CA SER A 42 0.25 9.81 -2.96
C SER A 42 1.00 10.35 -1.75
N GLU A 43 1.46 9.46 -0.86
CA GLU A 43 2.24 9.85 0.31
C GLU A 43 3.58 10.48 -0.08
N ASN A 44 4.29 9.92 -1.06
CA ASN A 44 5.54 10.49 -1.58
C ASN A 44 5.35 11.91 -2.14
N ARG A 45 4.25 12.15 -2.87
CA ARG A 45 3.91 13.48 -3.37
C ARG A 45 3.59 14.45 -2.24
N TYR A 46 2.84 14.00 -1.24
CA TYR A 46 2.53 14.79 -0.05
C TYR A 46 3.82 15.25 0.65
N TRP A 47 4.75 14.34 0.95
CA TRP A 47 6.01 14.70 1.61
C TRP A 47 6.88 15.66 0.80
N LYS A 48 7.01 15.44 -0.51
CA LYS A 48 7.77 16.33 -1.40
C LYS A 48 7.19 17.74 -1.44
N ASN A 49 5.87 17.86 -1.54
CA ASN A 49 5.21 19.16 -1.56
C ASN A 49 5.24 19.84 -0.18
N SER A 50 5.06 19.07 0.90
CA SER A 50 5.17 19.56 2.28
C SER A 50 6.55 20.14 2.58
N ASN A 51 7.63 19.52 2.10
CA ASN A 51 8.99 20.06 2.26
C ASN A 51 9.20 21.34 1.44
N SER A 52 8.60 21.44 0.24
CA SER A 52 8.67 22.65 -0.57
C SER A 52 7.99 23.85 0.11
N VAL A 53 6.87 23.64 0.80
CA VAL A 53 6.17 24.74 1.51
C VAL A 53 6.84 25.07 2.85
N ALA A 54 7.47 24.10 3.51
CA ALA A 54 8.19 24.31 4.76
C ALA A 54 9.59 24.93 4.58
N SER A 55 10.14 24.94 3.36
CA SER A 55 11.50 25.41 3.05
C SER A 55 11.61 26.90 2.68
N PHE A 56 10.64 27.73 3.01
CA PHE A 56 10.78 29.19 2.86
C PHE A 56 11.46 29.80 4.08
N CYS A 57 12.78 30.00 3.98
CA CYS A 57 13.61 30.95 4.73
C CYS A 57 14.65 31.54 3.77
#